data_AF-A0ABC8RUS7-F1
#
_entry.id   AF-A0ABC8RUS7-F1
#
_cell.length_a   1.000
_cell.length_b   1.000
_cell.length_c   1.000
_cell.angle_alpha   90.00
_cell.angle_beta   90.00
_cell.angle_gamma   90.00
#
_symmetry.space_group_name_H-M   'P 1'
#
loop_
_entity.id
_entity.type
_entity.pdbx_description
1 polymer ?
#
loop_
_entity_poly.entity_id
_entity_poly.type
_entity_poly.pdbx_seq_one_letter_code
_entity_poly.pdbx_strand_id
1 'polypeptide(L)'
;MVKMLGLKSLRPLLFDILWVYEGVTDDPYGEFFIAENKSLQKESLSQDYDAKYWRQRYSLKDDIPSFLSDAAETILTTGKYLNVMRECGHNIQVPMSENSKLMSFGSNHHYLECIKAAYEFASGELLNLIKEKYDLMGKLRSIKHYLLLDQGDFLVHFMDIAQDELAKKPDEISVEKLQSLLDLALRTTAAAADPCPEDLTCCVERTTLLKRLSTLKDLETGETVSDGNDLEEPVSITGLETFALSYKVCSSSWHAYFLFYLILSLSFLVPIFYIGDPKLR
;
A
#
# COMPACT_ATOMS: atom_id res chain seq x y z
N MET A 1 -18.74 -2.73 47.37
CA MET A 1 -17.65 -1.89 46.82
C MET A 1 -16.81 -2.61 45.76
N VAL A 2 -16.61 -3.94 45.83
CA VAL A 2 -15.82 -4.72 44.82
C VAL A 2 -16.55 -4.92 43.47
N LYS A 3 -17.88 -4.96 43.41
CA LYS A 3 -18.65 -5.07 42.15
C LYS A 3 -18.63 -3.82 41.24
N MET A 4 -18.32 -2.64 41.78
CA MET A 4 -18.21 -1.40 40.97
C MET A 4 -16.84 -1.22 40.31
N LEU A 5 -15.81 -1.95 40.75
CA LEU A 5 -14.49 -1.96 40.11
C LEU A 5 -14.50 -2.77 38.80
N GLY A 6 -15.32 -3.82 38.70
CA GLY A 6 -15.47 -4.61 37.47
C GLY A 6 -16.04 -3.80 36.30
N LEU A 7 -17.00 -2.90 36.54
CA LEU A 7 -17.61 -2.06 35.50
C LEU A 7 -16.70 -0.96 34.96
N LYS A 8 -15.62 -0.59 35.67
CA LYS A 8 -14.58 0.30 35.13
C LYS A 8 -13.54 -0.47 34.31
N SER A 9 -13.24 -1.71 34.69
CA SER A 9 -12.31 -2.58 33.96
C SER A 9 -12.87 -3.14 32.64
N LEU A 10 -14.18 -3.05 32.43
CA LEU A 10 -14.89 -3.57 31.25
C LEU A 10 -15.06 -2.54 30.12
N ARG A 11 -14.81 -1.26 30.37
CA ARG A 11 -14.98 -0.21 29.35
C ARG A 11 -13.93 -0.27 28.24
N PRO A 12 -12.62 -0.47 28.53
CA PRO A 12 -11.61 -0.64 27.47
C PRO A 12 -11.98 -1.79 26.53
N LEU A 13 -12.46 -2.91 27.09
CA LEU A 13 -12.87 -4.11 26.36
C LEU A 13 -14.07 -3.88 25.42
N LEU A 14 -14.94 -2.91 25.72
CA LEU A 14 -16.07 -2.55 24.85
C LEU A 14 -15.58 -1.80 23.60
N PHE A 15 -14.58 -0.93 23.75
CA PHE A 15 -13.98 -0.21 22.63
C PHE A 15 -13.21 -1.15 21.71
N ASP A 16 -12.52 -2.16 22.26
CA ASP A 16 -11.84 -3.19 21.47
C ASP A 16 -12.82 -3.93 20.56
N ILE A 17 -13.98 -4.33 21.10
CA ILE A 17 -15.02 -5.03 20.33
C ILE A 17 -15.59 -4.10 19.26
N LEU A 18 -15.90 -2.85 19.59
CA LEU A 18 -16.43 -1.90 18.60
C LEU A 18 -15.45 -1.64 17.46
N TRP A 19 -14.15 -1.53 17.77
CA TRP A 19 -13.10 -1.38 16.77
C TRP A 19 -12.92 -2.63 15.92
N VAL A 20 -12.92 -3.81 16.53
CA VAL A 20 -12.68 -5.09 15.83
C VAL A 20 -13.85 -5.52 14.95
N TYR A 21 -15.09 -5.18 15.33
CA TYR A 21 -16.29 -5.57 14.59
C TYR A 21 -16.85 -4.48 13.68
N GLU A 22 -16.64 -3.20 14.04
CA GLU A 22 -17.18 -2.06 13.30
C GLU A 22 -16.10 -1.08 12.83
N GLY A 23 -14.87 -1.09 13.34
CA GLY A 23 -13.82 -0.14 12.95
C GLY A 23 -14.04 1.28 13.47
N VAL A 24 -14.88 1.47 14.49
CA VAL A 24 -15.22 2.81 15.02
C VAL A 24 -14.39 3.15 16.26
N THR A 25 -13.77 4.34 16.25
CA THR A 25 -13.02 4.94 17.36
C THR A 25 -13.80 6.11 17.98
N ASP A 26 -14.92 5.84 18.65
CA ASP A 26 -15.61 6.87 19.45
C ASP A 26 -15.15 6.78 20.91
N ASP A 27 -14.01 7.43 21.20
CA ASP A 27 -13.39 7.47 22.54
C ASP A 27 -13.43 8.90 23.12
N PRO A 28 -14.56 9.33 23.69
CA PRO A 28 -14.71 10.67 24.27
C PRO A 28 -13.88 10.87 25.55
N TYR A 29 -13.37 9.80 26.17
CA TYR A 29 -12.65 9.83 27.44
C TYR A 29 -11.15 9.56 27.30
N GLY A 30 -10.68 9.18 26.12
CA GLY A 30 -9.26 8.86 25.87
C GLY A 30 -8.81 7.51 26.45
N GLU A 31 -9.74 6.63 26.85
CA GLU A 31 -9.46 5.36 27.54
C GLU A 31 -9.03 4.24 26.58
N PHE A 32 -9.26 4.38 25.27
CA PHE A 32 -8.92 3.36 24.28
C PHE A 32 -7.43 3.44 23.92
N PHE A 33 -6.75 2.29 23.88
CA PHE A 33 -5.31 2.24 23.58
C PHE A 33 -4.98 2.52 22.11
N ILE A 34 -5.98 2.61 21.22
CA ILE A 34 -5.80 3.07 19.85
C ILE A 34 -6.12 4.57 19.78
N ALA A 35 -5.11 5.35 19.41
CA ALA A 35 -5.25 6.78 19.16
C ALA A 35 -5.56 7.05 17.70
N GLU A 36 -6.58 7.87 17.47
CA GLU A 36 -6.96 8.37 16.16
C GLU A 36 -6.40 9.79 15.96
N ASN A 37 -5.49 9.97 14.99
CA ASN A 37 -4.96 11.28 14.65
C ASN A 37 -5.91 12.00 13.67
N LYS A 38 -6.77 12.88 14.19
CA LYS A 38 -7.76 13.66 13.41
C LYS A 38 -7.16 14.88 12.68
N SER A 39 -5.89 15.21 12.93
CA SER A 39 -5.22 16.34 12.28
C SER A 39 -4.75 16.03 10.85
N LEU A 40 -4.64 14.75 10.51
CA LEU A 40 -4.35 14.29 9.15
C LEU A 40 -5.64 14.40 8.33
N GLN A 41 -5.80 15.53 7.63
CA GLN A 41 -6.93 15.79 6.74
C GLN A 41 -6.67 15.19 5.35
N LYS A 42 -7.74 14.75 4.69
CA LYS A 42 -7.71 14.00 3.42
C LYS A 42 -7.35 14.88 2.21
N GLU A 43 -7.36 16.20 2.39
CA GLU A 43 -7.40 17.16 1.28
C GLU A 43 -6.01 17.55 0.69
N SER A 44 -4.90 17.03 1.22
CA SER A 44 -3.53 17.37 0.76
C SER A 44 -2.87 16.17 0.08
N LEU A 45 -3.34 15.87 -1.12
CA LEU A 45 -3.12 14.64 -1.86
C LEU A 45 -1.80 14.63 -2.66
N SER A 46 -0.70 14.24 -2.01
CA SER A 46 0.53 13.77 -2.68
C SER A 46 0.74 12.28 -2.39
N GLN A 47 1.31 11.53 -3.33
CA GLN A 47 1.46 10.06 -3.24
C GLN A 47 2.18 9.58 -1.97
N ASP A 48 3.12 10.36 -1.44
CA ASP A 48 3.81 10.07 -0.18
C ASP A 48 2.96 10.37 1.06
N TYR A 49 1.93 11.21 0.93
CA TYR A 49 1.07 11.62 2.01
C TYR A 49 0.06 10.53 2.39
N ASP A 50 -0.47 9.72 1.45
CA ASP A 50 -1.43 8.65 1.79
C ASP A 50 -0.78 7.48 2.49
N ALA A 51 0.46 7.15 2.09
CA ALA A 51 1.26 6.15 2.77
C ALA A 51 1.56 6.59 4.21
N LYS A 52 1.74 7.89 4.47
CA LYS A 52 1.88 8.46 5.82
C LYS A 52 0.55 8.51 6.56
N TYR A 53 -0.53 8.87 5.87
CA TYR A 53 -1.89 8.95 6.41
C TYR A 53 -2.23 7.63 7.10
N TRP A 54 -2.28 6.50 6.38
CA TRP A 54 -2.71 5.24 7.00
C TRP A 54 -1.73 4.66 8.01
N ARG A 55 -0.43 4.98 7.89
CA ARG A 55 0.57 4.64 8.91
C ARG A 55 0.34 5.39 10.22
N GLN A 56 0.03 6.69 10.14
CA GLN A 56 -0.01 7.59 11.29
C GLN A 56 -1.43 7.93 11.79
N ARG A 57 -2.46 7.56 11.02
CA ARG A 57 -3.88 7.83 11.33
C ARG A 57 -4.35 7.09 12.57
N TYR A 58 -3.97 5.82 12.69
CA TYR A 58 -4.27 4.99 13.86
C TYR A 58 -2.97 4.40 14.40
N SER A 59 -2.71 4.67 15.68
CA SER A 59 -1.49 4.29 16.40
C SER A 59 -1.82 3.72 17.77
N LEU A 60 -0.93 2.88 18.31
CA LEU A 60 -1.03 2.39 19.68
C LEU A 60 -0.49 3.46 20.64
N LYS A 61 -1.19 3.68 21.76
CA LYS A 61 -0.69 4.47 22.91
C LYS A 61 0.24 3.60 23.76
N ASP A 62 1.01 4.23 24.65
CA ASP A 62 1.90 3.52 25.58
C ASP A 62 1.13 2.76 26.68
N ASP A 63 -0.10 3.19 26.98
CA ASP A 63 -0.95 2.63 28.04
C ASP A 63 -1.74 1.39 27.60
N ILE A 64 -1.06 0.38 27.05
CA ILE A 64 -1.69 -0.90 26.65
C ILE A 64 -1.81 -1.81 27.88
N PRO A 65 -3.02 -2.32 28.19
CA PRO A 65 -3.16 -3.33 29.22
C PRO A 65 -2.33 -4.58 28.91
N SER A 66 -1.54 -5.07 29.88
CA SER A 66 -0.60 -6.18 29.66
C SER A 66 -1.24 -7.44 29.09
N PHE A 67 -2.50 -7.71 29.41
CA PHE A 67 -3.24 -8.86 28.87
C PHE A 67 -3.61 -8.72 27.38
N LEU A 68 -3.56 -7.51 26.83
CA LEU A 68 -3.78 -7.21 25.40
C LEU A 68 -2.49 -6.98 24.64
N SER A 69 -1.34 -6.88 25.31
CA SER A 69 -0.06 -6.56 24.66
C SER A 69 0.22 -7.45 23.44
N ASP A 70 -0.07 -8.74 23.55
CA ASP A 70 0.16 -9.72 22.47
C ASP A 70 -0.85 -9.60 21.32
N ALA A 71 -2.04 -9.03 21.57
CA ALA A 71 -3.11 -8.89 20.60
C ALA A 71 -3.32 -7.45 20.11
N ALA A 72 -2.66 -6.47 20.71
CA ALA A 72 -2.88 -5.05 20.45
C ALA A 72 -2.62 -4.68 18.98
N GLU A 73 -1.56 -5.23 18.39
CA GLU A 73 -1.25 -5.03 16.97
C GLU A 73 -2.30 -5.68 16.06
N THR A 74 -2.78 -6.88 16.40
CA THR A 74 -3.86 -7.56 15.68
C THR A 74 -5.15 -6.76 15.76
N ILE A 75 -5.52 -6.25 16.94
CA ILE A 75 -6.70 -5.41 17.15
C ILE A 75 -6.59 -4.15 16.28
N LEU A 76 -5.46 -3.44 16.34
CA LEU A 76 -5.22 -2.25 15.51
C LEU A 76 -5.36 -2.54 14.02
N THR A 77 -4.72 -3.61 13.55
CA THR A 77 -4.71 -3.99 12.15
C THR A 77 -6.09 -4.40 11.66
N THR A 78 -6.87 -5.09 12.49
CA THR A 78 -8.25 -5.53 12.16
C THR A 78 -9.13 -4.32 11.83
N GLY A 79 -9.20 -3.32 12.71
CA GLY A 79 -10.02 -2.15 12.43
C GLY A 79 -9.45 -1.24 11.34
N LYS A 80 -8.12 -1.26 11.09
CA LYS A 80 -7.54 -0.63 9.89
C LYS A 80 -8.10 -1.27 8.61
N TYR A 81 -8.20 -2.60 8.54
CA TYR A 81 -8.80 -3.29 7.39
C TYR A 81 -10.26 -2.89 7.18
N LEU A 82 -11.06 -2.88 8.26
CA LEU A 82 -12.47 -2.46 8.20
C LEU A 82 -12.61 -1.01 7.71
N ASN A 83 -11.78 -0.08 8.19
CA ASN A 83 -11.84 1.31 7.76
C ASN A 83 -11.41 1.50 6.31
N VAL A 84 -10.42 0.74 5.84
CA VAL A 84 -10.04 0.77 4.42
C VAL A 84 -11.20 0.29 3.56
N MET A 85 -11.86 -0.82 3.92
CA MET A 85 -13.01 -1.32 3.16
C MET A 85 -14.18 -0.34 3.17
N ARG A 86 -14.45 0.29 4.32
CA ARG A 86 -15.47 1.33 4.47
C ARG A 86 -15.22 2.53 3.56
N GLU A 87 -13.97 3.01 3.50
CA GLU A 87 -13.58 4.10 2.60
C GLU A 87 -13.72 3.70 1.12
N CYS A 88 -13.52 2.41 0.78
CA CYS A 88 -13.79 1.85 -0.56
C CYS A 88 -15.29 1.74 -0.91
N GLY A 89 -16.18 2.21 -0.03
CA GLY A 89 -17.64 2.06 -0.13
C GLY A 89 -18.14 0.64 0.14
N HIS A 90 -17.31 -0.22 0.75
CA HIS A 90 -17.65 -1.59 1.08
C HIS A 90 -17.84 -1.73 2.59
N ASN A 91 -19.05 -1.46 3.06
CA ASN A 91 -19.38 -1.50 4.49
C ASN A 91 -19.68 -2.94 4.90
N ILE A 92 -18.67 -3.63 5.42
CA ILE A 92 -18.82 -4.96 6.01
C ILE A 92 -18.84 -4.82 7.53
N GLN A 93 -19.72 -5.57 8.16
CA GLN A 93 -19.68 -5.81 9.60
C GLN A 93 -19.23 -7.24 9.85
N VAL A 94 -18.28 -7.41 10.76
CA VAL A 94 -17.84 -8.75 11.16
C VAL A 94 -19.04 -9.47 11.80
N PRO A 95 -19.44 -10.66 11.32
CA PRO A 95 -20.59 -11.36 11.86
C PRO A 95 -20.30 -11.75 13.32
N MET A 96 -21.07 -11.16 14.23
CA MET A 96 -21.05 -11.56 15.64
C MET A 96 -21.78 -12.90 15.75
N SER A 97 -21.06 -13.98 16.05
CA SER A 97 -21.71 -15.28 16.21
C SER A 97 -22.78 -15.18 17.31
N GLU A 98 -24.03 -15.54 17.04
CA GLU A 98 -25.12 -15.51 18.05
C GLU A 98 -24.83 -16.39 19.29
N ASN A 99 -23.81 -17.24 19.23
CA ASN A 99 -23.31 -18.04 20.34
C ASN A 99 -22.46 -17.25 21.35
N SER A 100 -22.16 -15.97 21.10
CA SER A 100 -21.53 -15.05 22.05
C SER A 100 -22.56 -14.17 22.77
N LYS A 101 -23.75 -14.72 23.09
CA LYS A 101 -24.59 -14.12 24.13
C LYS A 101 -23.80 -14.07 25.42
N LEU A 102 -23.39 -12.86 25.81
CA LEU A 102 -22.77 -12.51 27.09
C LEU A 102 -21.43 -13.20 27.35
N MET A 103 -20.35 -12.43 27.19
CA MET A 103 -19.47 -12.05 28.30
C MET A 103 -19.37 -13.06 29.47
N SER A 104 -19.01 -14.31 29.16
CA SER A 104 -18.41 -15.20 30.14
C SER A 104 -16.92 -14.87 30.13
N PHE A 105 -16.56 -13.77 30.80
CA PHE A 105 -15.18 -13.35 31.08
C PHE A 105 -14.49 -14.31 32.07
N GLY A 106 -14.67 -15.63 31.90
CA GLY A 106 -14.05 -16.66 32.72
C GLY A 106 -12.68 -17.09 32.20
N SER A 107 -12.40 -16.90 30.92
CA SER A 107 -11.14 -17.32 30.30
C SER A 107 -10.67 -16.29 29.27
N ASN A 108 -9.49 -15.72 29.51
CA ASN A 108 -8.76 -14.85 28.56
C ASN A 108 -8.62 -15.48 27.16
N HIS A 109 -8.69 -16.81 27.09
CA HIS A 109 -8.61 -17.59 25.86
C HIS A 109 -9.75 -17.29 24.87
N HIS A 110 -11.01 -17.22 25.32
CA HIS A 110 -12.14 -16.99 24.42
C HIS A 110 -12.14 -15.59 23.82
N TYR A 111 -11.67 -14.59 24.56
CA TYR A 111 -11.57 -13.24 24.06
C TYR A 111 -10.51 -13.12 22.94
N LEU A 112 -9.36 -13.77 23.11
CA LEU A 112 -8.32 -13.83 22.07
C LEU A 112 -8.79 -14.60 20.82
N GLU A 113 -9.58 -15.67 20.99
CA GLU A 113 -10.20 -16.38 19.87
C GLU A 113 -11.14 -15.48 19.07
N CYS A 114 -11.97 -14.67 19.74
CA CYS A 114 -12.85 -13.71 19.07
C CYS A 114 -12.07 -12.69 18.23
N ILE A 115 -10.97 -12.14 18.78
CA ILE A 115 -10.10 -11.20 18.05
C ILE A 115 -9.51 -11.88 16.81
N LYS A 116 -9.01 -13.11 16.96
CA LYS A 116 -8.45 -13.87 15.83
C LYS A 116 -9.49 -14.12 14.74
N ALA A 117 -10.68 -14.56 15.12
CA ALA A 117 -11.77 -14.80 14.16
C ALA A 117 -12.16 -13.53 13.40
N ALA A 118 -12.24 -12.39 14.10
CA ALA A 118 -12.55 -11.12 13.47
C ALA A 118 -11.42 -10.62 12.55
N TYR A 119 -10.16 -10.82 12.93
CA TYR A 119 -9.00 -10.54 12.09
C TYR A 119 -9.00 -11.38 10.81
N GLU A 120 -9.21 -12.70 10.92
CA GLU A 120 -9.29 -13.62 9.78
C GLU A 120 -10.41 -13.22 8.82
N PHE A 121 -11.57 -12.86 9.35
CA PHE A 121 -12.68 -12.37 8.54
C PHE A 121 -12.35 -11.04 7.84
N ALA A 122 -11.89 -10.02 8.58
CA ALA A 122 -11.60 -8.71 8.01
C ALA A 122 -10.46 -8.75 6.98
N SER A 123 -9.41 -9.55 7.24
CA SER A 123 -8.29 -9.75 6.32
C SER A 123 -8.70 -10.53 5.07
N GLY A 124 -9.51 -11.58 5.22
CA GLY A 124 -10.04 -12.37 4.11
C GLY A 124 -10.94 -11.54 3.19
N GLU A 125 -11.86 -10.76 3.75
CA GLU A 125 -12.74 -9.88 2.99
C GLU A 125 -11.96 -8.76 2.29
N LEU A 126 -11.00 -8.13 2.97
CA LEU A 126 -10.13 -7.12 2.34
C LEU A 126 -9.34 -7.74 1.19
N LEU A 127 -8.77 -8.93 1.37
CA LEU A 127 -8.04 -9.63 0.31
C LEU A 127 -8.95 -9.97 -0.87
N ASN A 128 -10.16 -10.46 -0.62
CA ASN A 128 -11.14 -10.75 -1.65
C ASN A 128 -11.53 -9.47 -2.40
N LEU A 129 -11.73 -8.36 -1.69
CA LEU A 129 -11.99 -7.06 -2.30
C LEU A 129 -10.84 -6.64 -3.23
N ILE A 130 -9.59 -6.77 -2.78
CA ILE A 130 -8.40 -6.46 -3.58
C ILE A 130 -8.31 -7.35 -4.82
N LYS A 131 -8.50 -8.66 -4.63
CA LYS A 131 -8.34 -9.66 -5.66
C LYS A 131 -9.42 -9.56 -6.73
N GLU A 132 -10.67 -9.47 -6.32
CA GLU A 132 -11.84 -9.55 -7.22
C GLU A 132 -12.26 -8.17 -7.72
N LYS A 133 -12.43 -7.17 -6.84
CA LYS A 133 -12.91 -5.83 -7.23
C LYS A 133 -11.83 -4.99 -7.90
N TYR A 134 -10.57 -5.14 -7.47
CA TYR A 134 -9.45 -4.32 -7.96
C TYR A 134 -8.50 -5.08 -8.90
N ASP A 135 -8.82 -6.32 -9.28
CA ASP A 135 -8.06 -7.20 -10.16
C ASP A 135 -6.55 -7.16 -9.92
N LEU A 136 -6.16 -7.53 -8.68
CA LEU A 136 -4.74 -7.57 -8.31
C LEU A 136 -3.91 -8.46 -9.25
N MET A 137 -4.47 -9.60 -9.67
CA MET A 137 -3.76 -10.54 -10.53
C MET A 137 -3.53 -9.98 -11.92
N GLY A 138 -4.49 -9.23 -12.48
CA GLY A 138 -4.32 -8.47 -13.71
C GLY A 138 -3.20 -7.44 -13.57
N LYS A 139 -3.21 -6.64 -12.50
CA LYS A 139 -2.18 -5.62 -12.24
C LYS A 139 -0.77 -6.19 -12.10
N LEU A 140 -0.60 -7.26 -11.32
CA LEU A 140 0.69 -7.94 -11.17
C LEU A 140 1.19 -8.51 -12.51
N ARG A 141 0.26 -9.00 -13.35
CA ARG A 141 0.58 -9.47 -14.70
C ARG A 141 1.04 -8.32 -15.60
N SER A 142 0.34 -7.18 -15.61
CA SER A 142 0.77 -5.99 -16.35
C SER A 142 2.14 -5.47 -15.89
N ILE A 143 2.39 -5.42 -14.57
CA ILE A 143 3.71 -5.07 -14.02
C ILE A 143 4.79 -6.03 -14.51
N LYS A 144 4.51 -7.34 -14.51
CA LYS A 144 5.42 -8.34 -15.07
C LYS A 144 5.71 -8.08 -16.56
N HIS A 145 4.68 -7.77 -17.35
CA HIS A 145 4.85 -7.53 -18.79
C HIS A 145 5.65 -6.27 -19.11
N TYR A 146 5.35 -5.15 -18.45
CA TYR A 146 5.97 -3.86 -18.78
C TYR A 146 7.25 -3.56 -18.00
N LEU A 147 7.31 -3.89 -16.71
CA LEU A 147 8.44 -3.54 -15.85
C LEU A 147 9.50 -4.65 -15.81
N LEU A 148 9.07 -5.92 -15.80
CA LEU A 148 9.99 -7.06 -15.88
C LEU A 148 10.27 -7.51 -17.33
N LEU A 149 9.69 -6.82 -18.30
CA LEU A 149 9.93 -7.00 -19.74
C LEU A 149 9.70 -8.43 -20.26
N ASP A 150 8.75 -9.16 -19.66
CA ASP A 150 8.33 -10.48 -20.13
C ASP A 150 7.74 -10.45 -21.56
N GLN A 151 7.15 -9.31 -21.96
CA GLN A 151 6.71 -9.01 -23.32
C GLN A 151 7.39 -7.73 -23.80
N GLY A 152 8.72 -7.70 -23.83
CA GLY A 152 9.49 -6.50 -24.16
C GLY A 152 9.51 -6.08 -25.64
N ASP A 153 8.70 -6.69 -26.52
CA ASP A 153 8.64 -6.34 -27.95
C ASP A 153 8.12 -4.92 -28.18
N PHE A 154 7.16 -4.45 -27.36
CA PHE A 154 6.72 -3.05 -27.36
C PHE A 154 7.88 -2.10 -27.08
N LEU A 155 8.80 -2.44 -26.16
CA LEU A 155 9.88 -1.55 -25.78
C LEU A 155 10.87 -1.40 -26.92
N VAL A 156 11.23 -2.50 -27.60
CA VAL A 156 12.09 -2.44 -28.78
C VAL A 156 11.46 -1.56 -29.85
N HIS A 157 10.18 -1.79 -30.17
CA HIS A 157 9.48 -0.98 -31.16
C HIS A 157 9.38 0.50 -30.76
N PHE A 158 9.11 0.78 -29.49
CA PHE A 158 9.09 2.13 -28.93
C PHE A 158 10.45 2.82 -29.08
N MET A 159 11.54 2.14 -28.72
CA MET A 159 12.89 2.70 -28.80
C MET A 159 13.26 3.07 -30.24
N ASP A 160 12.83 2.29 -31.23
CA ASP A 160 13.06 2.58 -32.65
C ASP A 160 12.29 3.83 -33.11
N ILE A 161 11.00 3.94 -32.79
CA ILE A 161 10.16 5.06 -33.24
C ILE A 161 10.37 6.34 -32.43
N ALA A 162 10.86 6.23 -31.20
CA ALA A 162 11.12 7.36 -30.30
C ALA A 162 12.56 7.86 -30.35
N GLN A 163 13.45 7.22 -31.13
CA GLN A 163 14.87 7.53 -31.22
C GLN A 163 15.14 9.03 -31.44
N ASP A 164 14.47 9.65 -32.42
CA ASP A 164 14.65 11.07 -32.74
C ASP A 164 14.21 12.01 -31.60
N GLU A 165 13.21 11.59 -30.82
CA GLU A 165 12.73 12.38 -29.69
C GLU A 165 13.64 12.20 -28.47
N LEU A 166 14.09 10.97 -28.21
CA LEU A 166 14.98 10.62 -27.11
C LEU A 166 16.42 11.13 -27.30
N ALA A 167 16.84 11.42 -28.53
CA ALA A 167 18.14 12.03 -28.83
C ALA A 167 18.22 13.52 -28.42
N LYS A 168 17.08 14.16 -28.16
CA LYS A 168 17.03 15.57 -27.72
C LYS A 168 17.45 15.71 -26.26
N LYS A 169 17.74 16.95 -25.86
CA LYS A 169 17.96 17.29 -24.44
C LYS A 169 16.63 17.21 -23.67
N PRO A 170 16.64 16.86 -22.37
CA PRO A 170 15.44 16.76 -21.55
C PRO A 170 14.47 17.96 -21.63
N ASP A 171 15.01 19.17 -21.76
CA ASP A 171 14.22 20.41 -21.84
C ASP A 171 13.49 20.60 -23.19
N GLU A 172 13.94 19.91 -24.24
CA GLU A 172 13.40 20.01 -25.60
C GLU A 172 12.47 18.84 -25.97
N ILE A 173 12.32 17.85 -25.06
CA ILE A 173 11.51 16.67 -25.28
C ILE A 173 10.04 16.97 -25.02
N SER A 174 9.18 16.57 -25.96
CA SER A 174 7.74 16.57 -25.74
C SER A 174 7.30 15.26 -25.08
N VAL A 175 6.90 15.33 -23.80
CA VAL A 175 6.33 14.18 -23.07
C VAL A 175 5.04 13.68 -23.74
N GLU A 176 4.21 14.58 -24.27
CA GLU A 176 2.99 14.21 -25.00
C GLU A 176 3.29 13.40 -26.27
N LYS A 177 4.36 13.77 -26.98
CA LYS A 177 4.82 13.02 -28.15
C LYS A 177 5.38 11.65 -27.75
N LEU A 178 6.20 11.58 -26.70
CA LEU A 178 6.69 10.29 -26.17
C LEU A 178 5.54 9.38 -25.75
N GLN A 179 4.52 9.92 -25.07
CA GLN A 179 3.34 9.15 -24.67
C GLN A 179 2.58 8.62 -25.89
N SER A 180 2.39 9.45 -26.92
CA SER A 180 1.74 9.04 -28.16
C SER A 180 2.50 7.91 -28.88
N LEU A 181 3.85 7.97 -28.86
CA LEU A 181 4.70 6.92 -29.43
C LEU A 181 4.66 5.64 -28.59
N LEU A 182 4.63 5.75 -27.26
CA LEU A 182 4.45 4.61 -26.36
C LEU A 182 3.10 3.93 -26.59
N ASP A 183 2.02 4.69 -26.68
CA ASP A 183 0.67 4.18 -26.94
C ASP A 183 0.60 3.48 -28.31
N LEU A 184 1.28 4.03 -29.32
CA LEU A 184 1.40 3.38 -30.63
C LEU A 184 2.10 2.03 -30.50
N ALA A 185 3.25 1.99 -29.82
CA ALA A 185 4.03 0.76 -29.66
C ALA A 185 3.28 -0.32 -28.88
N LEU A 186 2.53 0.06 -27.83
CA LEU A 186 1.69 -0.86 -27.06
C LEU A 186 0.58 -1.46 -27.92
N ARG A 187 -0.02 -0.70 -28.85
CA ARG A 187 -1.13 -1.15 -29.71
C ARG A 187 -0.68 -2.04 -30.87
N THR A 188 0.56 -1.94 -31.32
CA THR A 188 1.08 -2.65 -32.50
C THR A 188 1.82 -3.94 -32.17
N THR A 189 2.04 -4.24 -30.88
CA THR A 189 2.83 -5.39 -30.40
C THR A 189 2.00 -6.37 -29.58
N ALA A 190 2.62 -7.45 -29.07
CA ALA A 190 1.93 -8.43 -28.23
C ALA A 190 1.34 -7.82 -26.95
N ALA A 191 1.89 -6.70 -26.49
CA ALA A 191 1.38 -5.89 -25.39
C ALA A 191 -0.08 -5.44 -25.56
N ALA A 192 -0.61 -5.38 -26.80
CA ALA A 192 -2.00 -5.01 -27.06
C ALA A 192 -3.02 -6.01 -26.47
N ALA A 193 -2.59 -7.22 -26.13
CA ALA A 193 -3.43 -8.23 -25.49
C ALA A 193 -3.63 -8.00 -23.99
N ASP A 194 -2.87 -7.09 -23.37
CA ASP A 194 -3.01 -6.76 -21.96
C ASP A 194 -4.31 -5.95 -21.72
N PRO A 195 -5.09 -6.23 -20.66
CA PRO A 195 -6.31 -5.49 -20.37
C PRO A 195 -6.10 -4.05 -19.88
N CYS A 196 -4.90 -3.73 -19.37
CA CYS A 196 -4.60 -2.45 -18.70
C CYS A 196 -3.38 -1.72 -19.30
N PRO A 197 -3.31 -1.47 -20.62
CA PRO A 197 -2.18 -0.76 -21.22
C PRO A 197 -2.22 0.74 -20.89
N GLU A 198 -3.40 1.30 -20.60
CA GLU A 198 -3.60 2.74 -20.32
C GLU A 198 -3.01 3.19 -18.98
N ASP A 199 -2.64 2.25 -18.11
CA ASP A 199 -1.96 2.54 -16.85
C ASP A 199 -0.45 2.76 -17.05
N LEU A 200 0.12 2.38 -18.21
CA LEU A 200 1.53 2.65 -18.52
C LEU A 200 1.71 4.05 -19.10
N THR A 201 2.51 4.86 -18.43
CA THR A 201 2.85 6.22 -18.86
C THR A 201 4.36 6.40 -18.96
N CYS A 202 4.80 7.40 -19.71
CA CYS A 202 6.20 7.81 -19.72
C CYS A 202 6.41 9.15 -19.03
N CYS A 203 7.57 9.31 -18.40
CA CYS A 203 8.05 10.58 -17.91
C CYS A 203 9.52 10.80 -18.27
N VAL A 204 9.92 12.07 -18.28
CA VAL A 204 11.31 12.48 -18.46
C VAL A 204 11.74 13.15 -17.17
N GLU A 205 12.77 12.59 -16.55
CA GLU A 205 13.29 13.09 -15.29
C GLU A 205 14.37 14.15 -15.50
N ARG A 206 14.46 15.10 -14.56
CA ARG A 206 15.47 16.18 -14.62
C ARG A 206 16.85 15.74 -14.14
N THR A 207 16.96 14.54 -13.57
CA THR A 207 18.18 13.99 -12.98
C THR A 207 18.42 12.62 -13.56
N THR A 208 19.68 12.31 -13.87
CA THR A 208 20.07 10.96 -14.31
C THR A 208 19.82 9.94 -13.20
N LEU A 209 19.64 8.68 -13.59
CA LEU A 209 19.49 7.56 -12.66
C LEU A 209 20.67 7.48 -11.67
N LEU A 210 21.90 7.75 -12.12
CA LEU A 210 23.08 7.71 -11.28
C LEU A 210 23.02 8.75 -10.15
N LYS A 211 22.57 9.97 -10.44
CA LYS A 211 22.38 11.03 -9.43
C LYS A 211 21.24 10.70 -8.46
N ARG A 212 20.18 10.02 -8.90
CA ARG A 212 19.11 9.57 -7.99
C ARG A 212 19.59 8.45 -7.08
N LEU A 213 20.32 7.48 -7.62
CA LEU A 213 20.90 6.38 -6.85
C LEU A 213 21.91 6.90 -5.81
N SER A 214 22.73 7.90 -6.14
CA SER A 214 23.63 8.51 -5.17
C SER A 214 22.85 9.20 -4.04
N THR A 215 21.82 9.99 -4.36
CA THR A 215 21.00 10.64 -3.33
C THR A 215 20.27 9.65 -2.42
N LEU A 216 19.84 8.49 -2.94
CA LEU A 216 19.21 7.43 -2.14
C LEU A 216 20.22 6.75 -1.22
N LYS A 217 21.43 6.50 -1.70
CA LYS A 217 22.52 5.96 -0.88
C LYS A 217 22.89 6.92 0.26
N ASP A 218 22.98 8.21 -0.03
CA ASP A 218 23.35 9.23 0.95
C ASP A 218 22.27 9.38 2.05
N LEU A 219 20.99 9.15 1.71
CA LEU A 219 19.88 9.10 2.67
C LEU A 219 19.95 7.91 3.64
N GLU A 220 20.52 6.79 3.24
CA GLU A 220 20.69 5.60 4.09
C GLU A 220 21.92 5.69 5.01
N THR A 221 22.98 6.40 4.60
CA THR A 221 24.23 6.50 5.38
C THR A 221 24.30 7.61 6.41
N GLY A 222 23.36 8.57 6.42
CA GLY A 222 23.30 9.61 7.48
C GLY A 222 24.55 10.51 7.60
N GLU A 223 25.49 10.44 6.66
CA GLU A 223 26.66 11.30 6.60
C GLU A 223 26.39 12.48 5.67
N THR A 224 26.02 13.62 6.26
CA THR A 224 26.09 14.91 5.56
C THR A 224 27.55 15.31 5.41
N VAL A 225 28.24 14.78 4.39
CA VAL A 225 29.52 15.34 3.96
C VAL A 225 29.24 16.34 2.86
N SER A 226 29.22 17.61 3.27
CA SER A 226 29.55 18.70 2.37
C SER A 226 31.06 18.67 2.14
N ASP A 227 31.52 18.11 1.02
CA ASP A 227 32.70 18.65 0.35
C ASP A 227 32.71 18.26 -1.14
N GLY A 228 33.07 19.24 -1.96
CA GLY A 228 33.15 19.08 -3.41
C GLY A 228 34.35 18.24 -3.82
N ASN A 229 34.16 17.46 -4.88
CA ASN A 229 35.07 17.46 -6.04
C ASN A 229 34.47 16.62 -7.17
N ASP A 230 34.38 17.26 -8.33
CA ASP A 230 34.53 16.72 -9.67
C ASP A 230 34.06 15.28 -9.93
N LEU A 231 32.83 15.19 -10.40
CA LEU A 231 32.61 14.45 -11.65
C LEU A 231 32.19 15.48 -12.69
N GLU A 232 33.20 16.09 -13.34
CA GLU A 232 33.01 16.70 -14.65
C GLU A 232 32.53 15.60 -15.61
N GLU A 233 31.23 15.52 -15.80
CA GLU A 233 30.65 15.00 -17.02
C GLU A 233 29.55 15.98 -17.45
N PRO A 234 29.82 16.91 -18.38
CA PRO A 234 28.80 17.31 -19.32
C PRO A 234 28.66 16.18 -20.33
N VAL A 235 28.30 14.97 -19.88
CA VAL A 235 27.69 14.02 -20.82
C VAL A 235 26.43 14.73 -21.24
N SER A 236 26.26 14.89 -22.54
CA SER A 236 25.05 15.42 -23.14
C SER A 236 23.89 14.54 -22.68
N ILE A 237 23.29 14.86 -21.52
CA ILE A 237 22.17 14.11 -20.96
C ILE A 237 21.08 14.21 -22.02
N THR A 238 20.77 13.06 -22.60
CA THR A 238 19.72 12.95 -23.61
C THR A 238 18.45 12.41 -22.96
N GLY A 239 17.35 12.46 -23.69
CA GLY A 239 16.12 11.76 -23.32
C GLY A 239 16.34 10.29 -22.99
N LEU A 240 17.28 9.63 -23.65
CA LEU A 240 17.59 8.22 -23.41
C LEU A 240 18.01 7.93 -21.95
N GLU A 241 18.76 8.84 -21.32
CA GLU A 241 19.27 8.66 -19.94
C GLU A 241 18.26 9.11 -18.87
N THR A 242 17.23 9.84 -19.28
CA THR A 242 16.26 10.49 -18.40
C THR A 242 14.84 9.95 -18.56
N PHE A 243 14.62 9.12 -19.57
CA PHE A 243 13.35 8.44 -19.82
C PHE A 243 13.07 7.40 -18.74
N ALA A 244 11.86 7.42 -18.21
CA ALA A 244 11.36 6.42 -17.29
C ALA A 244 9.93 6.03 -17.66
N LEU A 245 9.64 4.74 -17.48
CA LEU A 245 8.27 4.22 -17.49
C LEU A 245 7.67 4.37 -16.09
N SER A 246 6.43 4.83 -16.04
CA SER A 246 5.66 5.00 -14.82
C SER A 246 4.35 4.23 -14.97
N TYR A 247 4.13 3.26 -14.08
CA TYR A 247 2.89 2.50 -14.04
C TYR A 247 1.94 3.13 -13.02
N LYS A 248 0.84 3.71 -13.51
CA LYS A 248 -0.17 4.35 -12.69
C LYS A 248 -1.07 3.29 -12.07
N VAL A 249 -0.95 3.08 -10.77
CA VAL A 249 -1.84 2.14 -10.05
C VAL A 249 -3.21 2.78 -9.83
N CYS A 250 -4.08 2.79 -10.86
CA CYS A 250 -5.48 3.25 -10.81
C CYS A 250 -5.71 4.72 -10.41
N SER A 251 -6.13 5.51 -11.39
CA SER A 251 -6.42 6.96 -11.31
C SER A 251 -7.67 7.36 -10.50
N SER A 252 -8.51 6.43 -10.03
CA SER A 252 -9.87 6.77 -9.58
C SER A 252 -10.09 6.61 -8.07
N SER A 253 -9.10 6.16 -7.31
CA SER A 253 -9.18 6.13 -5.84
C SER A 253 -7.85 5.78 -5.18
N TRP A 254 -7.41 6.62 -4.24
CA TRP A 254 -6.30 6.38 -3.29
C TRP A 254 -6.31 4.99 -2.66
N HIS A 255 -7.49 4.37 -2.57
CA HIS A 255 -7.72 2.99 -2.17
C HIS A 255 -6.83 1.96 -2.89
N ALA A 256 -6.60 2.06 -4.20
CA ALA A 256 -5.82 1.06 -4.94
C ALA A 256 -4.30 1.14 -4.67
N TYR A 257 -3.77 2.36 -4.53
CA TYR A 257 -2.37 2.59 -4.14
C TYR A 257 -2.07 2.06 -2.74
N PHE A 258 -3.00 2.27 -1.80
CA PHE A 258 -2.90 1.73 -0.45
C PHE A 258 -2.87 0.19 -0.45
N LEU A 259 -3.71 -0.46 -1.26
CA LEU A 259 -3.72 -1.93 -1.35
C LEU A 259 -2.39 -2.47 -1.90
N PHE A 260 -1.77 -1.76 -2.85
CA PHE A 260 -0.47 -2.11 -3.39
C PHE A 260 0.66 -1.95 -2.35
N TYR A 261 0.66 -0.84 -1.59
CA TYR A 261 1.60 -0.64 -0.47
C TYR A 261 1.37 -1.61 0.69
N LEU A 262 0.11 -1.99 0.99
CA LEU A 262 -0.24 -2.98 2.00
C LEU A 262 0.29 -4.37 1.59
N ILE A 263 0.19 -4.74 0.31
CA ILE A 263 0.76 -6.00 -0.22
C ILE A 263 2.29 -5.98 -0.16
N LEU A 264 2.94 -4.88 -0.54
CA LEU A 264 4.39 -4.74 -0.42
C LEU A 264 4.84 -4.78 1.05
N SER A 265 4.10 -4.12 1.95
CA SER A 265 4.34 -4.16 3.40
C SER A 265 4.10 -5.55 4.01
N LEU A 266 3.09 -6.29 3.55
CA LEU A 266 2.79 -7.66 4.00
C LEU A 266 3.78 -8.68 3.43
N SER A 267 4.36 -8.42 2.25
CA SER A 267 5.41 -9.27 1.66
C SER A 267 6.72 -9.24 2.48
N PHE A 268 6.90 -8.25 3.36
CA PHE A 268 8.00 -8.20 4.32
C PHE A 268 7.69 -8.88 5.67
N LEU A 269 6.44 -9.34 5.89
CA LEU A 269 6.04 -10.00 7.15
C LEU A 269 5.41 -11.39 7.00
N VAL A 270 5.11 -11.82 5.78
CA VAL A 270 4.78 -13.22 5.48
C VAL A 270 6.02 -13.86 4.86
N PRO A 271 6.65 -14.86 5.52
CA PRO A 271 7.69 -15.65 4.89
C PRO A 271 7.10 -16.21 3.59
N ILE A 272 7.78 -15.95 2.48
CA ILE A 272 7.50 -16.56 1.16
C ILE A 272 7.91 -18.04 1.23
N PHE A 273 7.26 -18.79 2.11
CA PHE A 273 7.26 -20.23 2.22
C PHE A 273 5.79 -20.60 2.08
N TYR A 274 5.30 -20.83 0.86
CA TYR A 274 4.15 -21.69 0.51
C TYR A 274 3.59 -21.45 -0.91
N ILE A 275 4.32 -20.78 -1.81
CA ILE A 275 3.99 -20.77 -3.26
C ILE A 275 5.11 -21.45 -4.04
N GLY A 276 5.44 -22.68 -3.64
CA GLY A 276 6.53 -23.43 -4.24
C GLY A 276 6.60 -24.87 -3.77
N ASP A 277 5.46 -25.58 -3.74
CA ASP A 277 5.49 -27.05 -3.63
C ASP A 277 4.77 -27.68 -4.82
N PRO A 278 5.48 -28.02 -5.92
CA PRO A 278 4.91 -28.66 -7.11
C PRO A 278 4.72 -30.19 -6.91
N LYS A 279 4.36 -30.62 -5.71
CA LYS A 279 4.21 -32.05 -5.37
C LYS A 279 2.86 -32.40 -4.75
N LEU A 280 1.76 -31.96 -5.35
CA LEU A 280 0.49 -32.68 -5.25
C LEU A 280 -0.10 -32.78 -6.65
N ARG A 281 -0.28 -34.04 -7.07
CA ARG A 281 -0.69 -34.54 -8.39
C ARG A 281 -2.00 -33.97 -8.91
#